data_AF-A0A251WJH7-F1
#
_entry.id   AF-A0A251WJH7-F1
#
_cell.length_a   1.000
_cell.length_b   1.000
_cell.length_c   1.000
_cell.angle_alpha   90.00
_cell.angle_beta   90.00
_cell.angle_gamma   90.00
#
_symmetry.space_group_name_H-M   'P 1'
#
loop_
_entity.id
_entity.type
_entity.pdbx_description
1 polymer ?
#
loop_
_entity_poly.entity_id
_entity_poly.type
_entity_poly.pdbx_seq_one_letter_code
_entity_poly.pdbx_strand_id
1 'polypeptide(L)'
;MDYDSEAYQAAFIRLVQDLKLALSEDEIEHFLTTKSSEAETLLPLLNEELPLNSGDLPAVQDRFYALLKHRLQAEIQRKPPLFPWEDEILDYQADSLGETVMAGVKPNSLWLAQLRRLALPVALPDELLGQLLAQCQQLSQASLREGAKLVKSVESLFPGEFLELNRLAGVVMVSPARSGYASLQERLAELGDDVPDSYATALPPQQMILSMLAAREILNSLSLSVVPNQLQAHQWVTEIGALTLEVDYRSQDGGMTLRIQGQLPCGGSLMLQGEQGRSIAERDDAGNVIVELHDLLPGQSAQLEVRLGEDDGLLFTIDPA
;
A
#
# COMPACT_ATOMS: atom_id res chain seq x y z
N MET A 1 49.06 29.51 -26.69
CA MET A 1 48.71 30.83 -26.12
C MET A 1 47.21 30.70 -25.87
N ASP A 2 46.86 30.12 -24.74
CA ASP A 2 45.51 29.64 -24.41
C ASP A 2 44.90 30.52 -23.32
N TYR A 3 44.95 31.84 -23.51
CA TYR A 3 44.51 32.81 -22.50
C TYR A 3 42.98 32.99 -22.45
N ASP A 4 42.25 32.54 -23.49
CA ASP A 4 40.79 32.73 -23.58
C ASP A 4 39.97 31.59 -22.96
N SER A 5 40.54 30.39 -22.83
CA SER A 5 39.84 29.23 -22.26
C SER A 5 39.64 29.33 -20.75
N GLU A 6 40.65 29.81 -20.02
CA GLU A 6 40.58 29.98 -18.56
C GLU A 6 39.62 31.11 -18.16
N ALA A 7 39.56 32.20 -18.93
CA ALA A 7 38.63 33.30 -18.71
C ALA A 7 37.18 32.86 -18.94
N TYR A 8 36.94 32.00 -19.94
CA TYR A 8 35.62 31.44 -20.24
C TYR A 8 35.16 30.47 -19.14
N GLN A 9 36.06 29.61 -18.66
CA GLN A 9 35.81 28.73 -17.51
C GLN A 9 35.47 29.50 -16.24
N ALA A 10 36.28 30.52 -15.91
CA ALA A 10 36.06 31.32 -14.71
C ALA A 10 34.74 32.10 -14.74
N ALA A 11 34.35 32.63 -15.92
CA ALA A 11 33.07 33.32 -16.08
C ALA A 11 31.88 32.36 -15.96
N PHE A 12 31.98 31.15 -16.50
CA PHE A 12 30.93 30.14 -16.44
C PHE A 12 30.73 29.60 -15.01
N ILE A 13 31.80 29.27 -14.30
CA ILE A 13 31.74 28.79 -12.91
C ILE A 13 31.10 29.83 -11.99
N ARG A 14 31.44 31.11 -12.19
CA ARG A 14 30.87 32.21 -11.41
C ARG A 14 29.36 32.38 -11.65
N LEU A 15 28.91 32.16 -12.89
CA LEU A 15 27.51 32.23 -13.28
C LEU A 15 26.69 31.04 -12.72
N VAL A 16 27.29 29.85 -12.63
CA VAL A 16 26.69 28.67 -12.00
C VAL A 16 26.55 28.86 -10.48
N GLN A 17 27.55 29.46 -9.82
CA GLN A 17 27.50 29.75 -8.39
C GLN A 17 26.44 30.82 -8.03
N ASP A 18 26.31 31.89 -8.81
CA ASP A 18 25.30 32.93 -8.57
C ASP A 18 23.86 32.42 -8.77
N LEU A 19 23.68 31.36 -9.56
CA LEU A 19 22.38 30.70 -9.79
C LEU A 19 22.02 29.63 -8.74
N LYS A 20 22.87 29.39 -7.71
CA LYS A 20 22.70 28.35 -6.68
C LYS A 20 22.39 26.95 -7.24
N LEU A 21 22.89 26.65 -8.44
CA LEU A 21 22.83 25.30 -9.00
C LEU A 21 24.01 24.53 -8.41
N ALA A 22 23.73 23.52 -7.58
CA ALA A 22 24.74 22.66 -7.00
C ALA A 22 25.21 21.63 -8.05
N LEU A 23 26.01 22.09 -9.01
CA LEU A 23 26.73 21.25 -9.96
C LEU A 23 28.16 21.03 -9.47
N SER A 24 28.66 19.81 -9.63
CA SER A 24 30.02 19.44 -9.24
C SER A 24 31.05 19.89 -10.30
N GLU A 25 32.29 20.20 -9.89
CA GLU A 25 33.34 20.69 -10.81
C GLU A 25 33.61 19.71 -11.98
N ASP A 26 33.43 18.41 -11.75
CA ASP A 26 33.62 17.34 -12.73
C ASP A 26 32.56 17.39 -13.87
N GLU A 27 31.34 17.85 -13.59
CA GLU A 27 30.28 17.99 -14.60
C GLU A 27 30.50 19.20 -15.51
N ILE A 28 31.17 20.24 -15.00
CA ILE A 28 31.48 21.47 -15.73
C ILE A 28 32.60 21.20 -16.75
N GLU A 29 33.63 20.44 -16.38
CA GLU A 29 34.73 20.10 -17.29
C GLU A 29 34.29 19.20 -18.45
N HIS A 30 33.35 18.28 -18.21
CA HIS A 30 32.80 17.40 -19.25
C HIS A 30 31.97 18.17 -20.29
N PHE A 31 31.27 19.24 -19.90
CA PHE A 31 30.52 20.10 -20.82
C PHE A 31 31.43 20.94 -21.72
N LEU A 32 32.57 21.38 -21.20
CA LEU A 32 33.52 22.23 -21.94
C LEU A 32 34.33 21.43 -22.97
N THR A 33 34.60 20.16 -22.69
CA THR A 33 35.35 19.27 -23.59
C THR A 33 34.51 18.71 -24.75
N THR A 34 33.19 18.55 -24.58
CA THR A 34 32.34 17.88 -25.58
C THR A 34 31.80 18.76 -26.70
N LYS A 35 31.97 20.09 -26.66
CA LYS A 35 31.47 21.01 -27.70
C LYS A 35 32.52 21.95 -28.31
N SER A 36 33.74 21.45 -28.51
CA SER A 36 34.78 22.18 -29.27
C SER A 36 34.49 22.31 -30.78
N SER A 37 33.49 21.61 -31.34
CA SER A 37 33.27 21.56 -32.80
C SER A 37 32.04 22.35 -33.31
N GLU A 38 31.24 22.97 -32.43
CA GLU A 38 30.09 23.80 -32.84
C GLU A 38 30.28 25.29 -32.54
N ALA A 39 31.46 25.69 -32.03
CA ALA A 39 31.77 27.06 -31.61
C ALA A 39 32.20 28.00 -32.76
N GLU A 40 32.41 27.51 -33.99
CA GLU A 40 32.86 28.35 -35.11
C GLU A 40 31.74 29.14 -35.81
N THR A 41 30.46 28.88 -35.50
CA THR A 41 29.33 29.52 -36.22
C THR A 41 28.76 30.77 -35.55
N LEU A 42 29.25 31.16 -34.37
CA LEU A 42 28.75 32.35 -33.64
C LEU A 42 29.73 33.54 -33.64
N LEU A 43 30.85 33.43 -34.36
CA LEU A 43 31.93 34.42 -34.35
C LEU A 43 31.66 35.76 -35.07
N PRO A 44 30.64 36.00 -35.94
CA PRO A 44 30.48 37.32 -36.54
C PRO A 44 29.62 38.32 -35.73
N LEU A 45 28.98 37.92 -34.63
CA LEU A 45 28.04 38.81 -33.90
C LEU A 45 28.63 39.51 -32.67
N LEU A 46 29.87 39.19 -32.29
CA LEU A 46 30.54 39.79 -31.12
C LEU A 46 31.48 40.97 -31.47
N ASN A 47 31.66 41.30 -32.74
CA ASN A 47 32.70 42.23 -33.20
C ASN A 47 32.23 43.67 -33.53
N GLU A 48 31.03 44.07 -33.13
CA GLU A 48 30.69 45.50 -33.10
C GLU A 48 30.88 46.06 -31.69
N GLU A 49 32.07 46.64 -31.48
CA GLU A 49 32.40 47.47 -30.32
C GLU A 49 31.42 48.66 -30.22
N LEU A 50 30.41 48.56 -29.35
CA LEU A 50 29.60 49.69 -28.93
C LEU A 50 30.07 50.16 -27.55
N PRO A 51 30.51 51.42 -27.39
CA PRO A 51 31.07 51.91 -26.14
C PRO A 51 29.94 52.14 -25.15
N LEU A 52 29.64 51.15 -24.32
CA LEU A 52 28.61 51.26 -23.29
C LEU A 52 29.25 51.62 -21.96
N ASN A 53 29.02 52.87 -21.56
CA ASN A 53 29.38 53.42 -20.26
C ASN A 53 29.01 52.45 -19.13
N SER A 54 29.99 52.18 -18.27
CA SER A 54 30.04 51.14 -17.24
C SER A 54 29.12 51.35 -16.02
N GLY A 55 27.91 51.86 -16.24
CA GLY A 55 26.87 52.05 -15.23
C GLY A 55 25.53 51.37 -15.54
N ASP A 56 25.22 51.13 -16.82
CA ASP A 56 23.93 50.56 -17.27
C ASP A 56 24.03 49.08 -17.71
N LEU A 57 25.23 48.48 -17.60
CA LEU A 57 25.53 47.12 -18.01
C LEU A 57 24.60 46.04 -17.41
N PRO A 58 24.24 46.09 -16.10
CA PRO A 58 23.40 45.07 -15.49
C PRO A 58 21.97 45.07 -16.04
N ALA A 59 21.36 46.25 -16.18
CA ALA A 59 19.98 46.37 -16.65
C ALA A 59 19.81 45.97 -18.12
N VAL A 60 20.83 46.22 -18.95
CA VAL A 60 20.87 45.76 -20.34
C VAL A 60 21.04 44.23 -20.40
N GLN A 61 21.91 43.67 -19.54
CA GLN A 61 22.06 42.22 -19.41
C GLN A 61 20.77 41.54 -18.99
N ASP A 62 20.11 42.05 -17.94
CA ASP A 62 18.85 41.50 -17.43
C ASP A 62 17.76 41.50 -18.50
N ARG A 63 17.66 42.59 -19.26
CA ARG A 63 16.70 42.68 -20.36
C ARG A 63 17.06 41.73 -21.51
N PHE A 64 18.35 41.58 -21.82
CA PHE A 64 18.82 40.63 -22.82
C PHE A 64 18.51 39.19 -22.40
N TYR A 65 18.82 38.79 -21.16
CA TYR A 65 18.50 37.47 -20.63
C TYR A 65 17.00 37.22 -20.55
N ALA A 66 16.19 38.22 -20.20
CA ALA A 66 14.74 38.10 -20.20
C ALA A 66 14.19 37.87 -21.62
N LEU A 67 14.69 38.59 -22.62
CA LEU A 67 14.32 38.40 -24.02
C LEU A 67 14.78 37.03 -24.55
N LEU A 68 15.99 36.61 -24.20
CA LEU A 68 16.53 35.31 -24.59
C LEU A 68 15.71 34.17 -23.97
N LYS A 69 15.41 34.26 -22.67
CA LYS A 69 14.55 33.30 -21.95
C LYS A 69 13.18 33.22 -22.59
N HIS A 70 12.55 34.36 -22.87
CA HIS A 70 11.23 34.39 -23.51
C HIS A 70 11.25 33.75 -24.90
N ARG A 71 12.31 34.02 -25.69
CA ARG A 71 12.46 33.42 -27.02
C ARG A 71 12.69 31.91 -26.94
N LEU A 72 13.57 31.45 -26.06
CA LEU A 72 13.82 30.03 -25.82
C LEU A 72 12.56 29.31 -25.33
N GLN A 73 11.80 29.91 -24.43
CA GLN A 73 10.52 29.35 -23.97
C GLN A 73 9.52 29.20 -25.12
N ALA A 74 9.39 30.21 -25.98
CA ALA A 74 8.52 30.13 -27.15
C ALA A 74 9.00 29.08 -28.17
N GLU A 75 10.31 28.89 -28.29
CA GLU A 75 10.91 27.90 -29.19
C GLU A 75 10.74 26.47 -28.64
N ILE A 76 10.92 26.26 -27.33
CA ILE A 76 10.65 24.99 -26.63
C ILE A 76 9.17 24.62 -26.73
N GLN A 77 8.26 25.57 -26.58
CA GLN A 77 6.81 25.31 -26.74
C GLN A 77 6.45 24.90 -28.17
N ARG A 78 7.17 25.45 -29.17
CA ARG A 78 6.94 25.11 -30.59
C ARG A 78 7.62 23.82 -31.01
N LYS A 79 8.79 23.53 -30.43
CA LYS A 79 9.59 22.34 -30.70
C LYS A 79 10.19 21.86 -29.38
N PRO A 80 9.47 21.02 -28.64
CA PRO A 80 9.99 20.48 -27.39
C PRO A 80 11.26 19.68 -27.71
N PRO A 81 12.28 19.77 -26.85
CA PRO A 81 13.50 18.99 -27.02
C PRO A 81 13.16 17.50 -26.94
N LEU A 82 13.58 16.75 -27.95
CA LEU A 82 13.53 15.29 -27.93
C LEU A 82 14.74 14.76 -27.16
N PHE A 83 14.55 13.68 -26.43
CA PHE A 83 15.68 12.97 -25.86
C PHE A 83 16.50 12.30 -26.99
N PRO A 84 17.82 12.09 -26.81
CA PRO A 84 18.71 11.56 -27.86
C PRO A 84 18.33 10.17 -28.42
N TRP A 85 17.43 9.45 -27.74
CA TRP A 85 16.93 8.14 -28.11
C TRP A 85 15.50 8.18 -28.68
N GLU A 86 14.92 9.37 -28.84
CA GLU A 86 13.57 9.59 -29.39
C GLU A 86 13.64 10.24 -30.77
N ASP A 87 13.05 9.57 -31.77
CA ASP A 87 13.02 10.10 -33.14
C ASP A 87 11.79 11.00 -33.40
N GLU A 88 10.74 10.93 -32.57
CA GLU A 88 9.49 11.70 -32.71
C GLU A 88 8.93 12.13 -31.35
N ILE A 89 8.19 13.25 -31.31
CA ILE A 89 7.51 13.73 -30.11
C ILE A 89 6.29 12.85 -29.90
N LEU A 90 6.45 11.81 -29.10
CA LEU A 90 5.34 11.01 -28.61
C LEU A 90 4.72 11.74 -27.42
N ASP A 91 3.39 11.93 -27.44
CA ASP A 91 2.64 12.11 -26.20
C ASP A 91 2.81 10.79 -25.45
N TYR A 92 3.84 10.73 -24.62
CA TYR A 92 3.88 9.77 -23.54
C TYR A 92 2.56 9.96 -22.79
N GLN A 93 1.57 9.08 -23.05
CA GLN A 93 0.54 8.83 -22.05
C GLN A 93 1.33 8.64 -20.78
N ALA A 94 1.12 9.51 -19.79
CA ALA A 94 1.97 9.57 -18.62
C ALA A 94 2.18 8.15 -18.11
N ASP A 95 3.32 7.55 -18.47
CA ASP A 95 3.85 6.38 -17.79
C ASP A 95 4.23 6.98 -16.47
N SER A 96 3.27 6.84 -15.58
CA SER A 96 3.09 7.63 -14.38
C SER A 96 4.07 7.08 -13.34
N LEU A 97 5.35 7.24 -13.63
CA LEU A 97 6.49 6.89 -12.79
C LEU A 97 6.71 7.94 -11.70
N GLY A 98 5.62 8.42 -11.10
CA GLY A 98 5.68 9.38 -10.00
C GLY A 98 4.35 9.63 -9.29
N GLU A 99 3.21 9.46 -9.94
CA GLU A 99 1.90 9.81 -9.34
C GLU A 99 0.73 8.85 -9.67
N THR A 100 0.99 7.66 -10.25
CA THR A 100 0.00 6.56 -10.26
C THR A 100 0.43 5.39 -9.37
N VAL A 101 0.36 5.60 -8.06
CA VAL A 101 0.04 4.50 -7.15
C VAL A 101 -1.41 4.63 -6.63
N MET A 102 -2.07 5.76 -6.86
CA MET A 102 -3.41 6.06 -6.32
C MET A 102 -4.59 5.73 -7.25
N ALA A 103 -4.46 4.71 -8.11
CA ALA A 103 -5.60 4.20 -8.88
C ALA A 103 -5.44 2.70 -9.15
N GLY A 104 -5.66 1.88 -8.12
CA GLY A 104 -5.92 0.45 -8.33
C GLY A 104 -5.28 -0.53 -7.36
N VAL A 105 -4.59 -0.10 -6.29
CA VAL A 105 -4.38 -1.01 -5.17
C VAL A 105 -5.76 -1.32 -4.61
N LYS A 106 -6.24 -2.54 -4.88
CA LYS A 106 -7.47 -3.01 -4.24
C LYS A 106 -7.25 -2.91 -2.75
N PRO A 107 -8.17 -2.29 -1.99
CA PRO A 107 -8.07 -2.28 -0.55
C PRO A 107 -7.90 -3.72 -0.08
N ASN A 108 -6.92 -3.94 0.77
CA ASN A 108 -6.50 -5.22 1.34
C ASN A 108 -5.61 -6.12 0.48
N SER A 109 -4.95 -5.61 -0.57
CA SER A 109 -4.04 -6.40 -1.40
C SER A 109 -2.90 -7.04 -0.59
N LEU A 110 -2.36 -6.32 0.41
CA LEU A 110 -1.28 -6.81 1.25
C LEU A 110 -1.67 -8.05 2.07
N TRP A 111 -2.96 -8.21 2.39
CA TRP A 111 -3.46 -9.27 3.24
C TRP A 111 -3.86 -10.54 2.47
N LEU A 112 -3.91 -10.48 1.13
CA LEU A 112 -4.23 -11.64 0.29
C LEU A 112 -3.22 -12.79 0.47
N ALA A 113 -1.94 -12.49 0.73
CA ALA A 113 -0.93 -13.48 1.03
C ALA A 113 -1.33 -14.40 2.20
N GLN A 114 -1.93 -13.84 3.26
CA GLN A 114 -2.45 -14.63 4.38
C GLN A 114 -3.68 -15.44 3.97
N LEU A 115 -4.59 -14.85 3.18
CA LEU A 115 -5.83 -15.50 2.77
C LEU A 115 -5.59 -16.71 1.86
N ARG A 116 -4.56 -16.68 1.02
CA ARG A 116 -4.17 -17.82 0.17
C ARG A 116 -3.64 -19.02 0.98
N ARG A 117 -3.24 -18.80 2.24
CA ARG A 117 -2.73 -19.84 3.15
C ARG A 117 -3.82 -20.43 4.05
N LEU A 118 -5.06 -19.96 3.92
CA LEU A 118 -6.19 -20.56 4.63
C LEU A 118 -6.34 -22.03 4.20
N ALA A 119 -6.71 -22.88 5.17
CA ALA A 119 -6.86 -24.32 4.96
C ALA A 119 -8.16 -24.65 4.20
N LEU A 120 -8.29 -24.15 2.97
CA LEU A 120 -9.46 -24.39 2.13
C LEU A 120 -9.31 -25.67 1.30
N PRO A 121 -10.40 -26.43 1.06
CA PRO A 121 -10.39 -27.60 0.18
C PRO A 121 -9.91 -27.29 -1.24
N VAL A 122 -10.25 -26.11 -1.72
CA VAL A 122 -10.00 -25.63 -3.08
C VAL A 122 -9.54 -24.18 -2.99
N ALA A 123 -8.57 -23.80 -3.82
CA ALA A 123 -8.12 -22.42 -3.92
C ALA A 123 -9.24 -21.53 -4.47
N LEU A 124 -9.49 -20.41 -3.80
CA LEU A 124 -10.45 -19.40 -4.22
C LEU A 124 -9.75 -18.31 -5.05
N PRO A 125 -10.46 -17.68 -6.02
CA PRO A 125 -9.94 -16.52 -6.74
C PRO A 125 -9.66 -15.34 -5.81
N ASP A 126 -8.57 -14.62 -6.05
CA ASP A 126 -8.15 -13.47 -5.25
C ASP A 126 -9.22 -12.37 -5.15
N GLU A 127 -9.98 -12.15 -6.23
CA GLU A 127 -11.10 -11.20 -6.25
C GLU A 127 -12.16 -11.53 -5.21
N LEU A 128 -12.49 -12.81 -5.10
CA LEU A 128 -13.50 -13.30 -4.18
C LEU A 128 -12.99 -13.20 -2.74
N LEU A 129 -11.71 -13.53 -2.51
CA LEU A 129 -11.07 -13.39 -1.20
C LEU A 129 -11.04 -11.93 -0.74
N GLY A 130 -10.71 -10.98 -1.62
CA GLY A 130 -10.72 -9.55 -1.30
C GLY A 130 -12.13 -9.05 -0.95
N GLN A 131 -13.15 -9.46 -1.72
CA GLN A 131 -14.55 -9.12 -1.45
C GLN A 131 -15.05 -9.71 -0.12
N LEU A 132 -14.72 -10.98 0.16
CA LEU A 132 -15.05 -11.64 1.42
C LEU A 132 -14.37 -10.96 2.60
N LEU A 133 -13.11 -10.57 2.47
CA LEU A 133 -12.36 -9.90 3.53
C LEU A 133 -13.03 -8.57 3.91
N ALA A 134 -13.35 -7.73 2.94
CA ALA A 134 -14.02 -6.45 3.18
C ALA A 134 -15.36 -6.63 3.91
N GLN A 135 -16.14 -7.64 3.51
CA GLN A 135 -17.43 -7.95 4.16
C GLN A 135 -17.25 -8.51 5.57
N CYS A 136 -16.28 -9.39 5.77
CA CYS A 136 -15.98 -9.96 7.09
C CYS A 136 -15.48 -8.89 8.06
N GLN A 137 -14.69 -7.91 7.60
CA GLN A 137 -14.28 -6.76 8.42
C GLN A 137 -15.47 -5.89 8.85
N GLN A 138 -16.46 -5.68 7.99
CA GLN A 138 -17.68 -4.95 8.36
C GLN A 138 -18.55 -5.75 9.34
N LEU A 139 -18.63 -7.07 9.15
CA LEU A 139 -19.46 -7.96 9.96
C LEU A 139 -18.81 -8.39 11.28
N SER A 140 -17.48 -8.28 11.41
CA SER A 140 -16.79 -8.53 12.69
C SER A 140 -17.28 -7.55 13.76
N GLN A 141 -17.54 -6.29 13.38
CA GLN A 141 -18.09 -5.26 14.25
C GLN A 141 -19.58 -5.46 14.61
N ALA A 142 -20.33 -6.19 13.78
CA ALA A 142 -21.75 -6.39 14.01
C ALA A 142 -21.99 -7.38 15.16
N SER A 143 -22.90 -7.05 16.08
CA SER A 143 -23.34 -7.95 17.18
C SER A 143 -24.31 -9.04 16.68
N LEU A 144 -23.94 -9.75 15.62
CA LEU A 144 -24.72 -10.83 15.01
C LEU A 144 -24.24 -12.19 15.52
N ARG A 145 -25.16 -13.16 15.57
CA ARG A 145 -24.79 -14.57 15.79
C ARG A 145 -23.90 -15.06 14.66
N GLU A 146 -22.96 -15.95 14.96
CA GLU A 146 -21.96 -16.45 14.00
C GLU A 146 -22.58 -16.96 12.70
N GLY A 147 -23.63 -17.79 12.76
CA GLY A 147 -24.33 -18.25 11.56
C GLY A 147 -24.98 -17.13 10.74
N ALA A 148 -25.45 -16.06 11.39
CA ALA A 148 -25.99 -14.88 10.70
C ALA A 148 -24.88 -14.01 10.09
N LYS A 149 -23.69 -13.95 10.72
CA LYS A 149 -22.50 -13.34 10.12
C LYS A 149 -22.10 -14.08 8.84
N LEU A 150 -22.04 -15.41 8.88
CA LEU A 150 -21.67 -16.23 7.71
C LEU A 150 -22.61 -16.03 6.53
N VAL A 151 -23.92 -16.09 6.75
CA VAL A 151 -24.90 -15.87 5.67
C VAL A 151 -24.74 -14.47 5.09
N LYS A 152 -24.62 -13.44 5.94
CA LYS A 152 -24.45 -12.05 5.47
C LYS A 152 -23.12 -11.80 4.76
N SER A 153 -22.04 -12.48 5.14
CA SER A 153 -20.72 -12.36 4.50
C SER A 153 -20.72 -12.85 3.05
N VAL A 154 -21.70 -13.68 2.67
CA VAL A 154 -21.75 -14.37 1.38
C VAL A 154 -23.00 -13.99 0.57
N GLU A 155 -23.99 -13.36 1.19
CA GLU A 155 -25.25 -12.93 0.58
C GLU A 155 -25.04 -12.04 -0.67
N SER A 156 -24.04 -11.16 -0.64
CA SER A 156 -23.71 -10.28 -1.76
C SER A 156 -23.19 -11.04 -3.00
N LEU A 157 -22.58 -12.21 -2.80
CA LEU A 157 -22.03 -13.05 -3.87
C LEU A 157 -23.13 -13.91 -4.53
N PHE A 158 -24.21 -14.20 -3.79
CA PHE A 158 -25.32 -15.04 -4.25
C PHE A 158 -26.68 -14.35 -4.00
N PRO A 159 -26.99 -13.29 -4.75
CA PRO A 159 -28.22 -12.53 -4.55
C PRO A 159 -29.45 -13.41 -4.82
N GLY A 160 -30.39 -13.42 -3.86
CA GLY A 160 -31.65 -14.17 -3.97
C GLY A 160 -31.62 -15.58 -3.39
N GLU A 161 -30.46 -16.07 -2.95
CA GLU A 161 -30.29 -17.46 -2.46
C GLU A 161 -30.28 -17.57 -0.92
N PHE A 162 -30.90 -16.61 -0.22
CA PHE A 162 -30.88 -16.52 1.24
C PHE A 162 -31.37 -17.79 1.95
N LEU A 163 -32.42 -18.43 1.42
CA LEU A 163 -32.97 -19.66 2.02
C LEU A 163 -31.97 -20.82 1.96
N GLU A 164 -31.30 -21.00 0.82
CA GLU A 164 -30.27 -22.03 0.67
C GLU A 164 -29.02 -21.71 1.49
N LEU A 165 -28.57 -20.45 1.49
CA LEU A 165 -27.44 -20.02 2.33
C LEU A 165 -27.71 -20.31 3.81
N ASN A 166 -28.91 -20.03 4.33
CA ASN A 166 -29.25 -20.30 5.72
C ASN A 166 -29.29 -21.80 6.03
N ARG A 167 -29.80 -22.62 5.10
CA ARG A 167 -29.78 -24.09 5.23
C ARG A 167 -28.35 -24.63 5.27
N LEU A 168 -27.48 -24.12 4.39
CA LEU A 168 -26.09 -24.54 4.26
C LEU A 168 -25.21 -24.00 5.40
N ALA A 169 -25.51 -22.83 5.94
CA ALA A 169 -24.81 -22.28 7.11
C ALA A 169 -24.89 -23.23 8.31
N GLY A 170 -26.04 -23.87 8.53
CA GLY A 170 -26.18 -24.92 9.55
C GLY A 170 -25.19 -26.08 9.37
N VAL A 171 -24.88 -26.45 8.12
CA VAL A 171 -23.92 -27.52 7.80
C VAL A 171 -22.48 -27.08 8.07
N VAL A 172 -22.13 -25.85 7.68
CA VAL A 172 -20.79 -25.28 7.90
C VAL A 172 -20.49 -25.10 9.39
N MET A 173 -21.50 -24.70 10.19
CA MET A 173 -21.36 -24.50 11.64
C MET A 173 -21.14 -25.80 12.42
N VAL A 174 -21.71 -26.91 11.96
CA VAL A 174 -21.61 -28.22 12.66
C VAL A 174 -20.29 -28.93 12.36
N SER A 175 -19.54 -28.49 11.34
CA SER A 175 -18.30 -29.12 10.93
C SER A 175 -17.09 -28.55 11.68
N PRO A 176 -16.37 -29.36 12.49
CA PRO A 176 -15.31 -28.85 13.36
C PRO A 176 -14.12 -28.30 12.56
N ALA A 177 -13.64 -27.12 12.95
CA ALA A 177 -12.65 -26.29 12.24
C ALA A 177 -11.28 -26.96 11.95
N ARG A 178 -10.94 -28.09 12.58
CA ARG A 178 -9.65 -28.79 12.35
C ARG A 178 -9.74 -30.27 11.95
N SER A 179 -10.90 -30.91 12.11
CA SER A 179 -11.09 -32.34 11.82
C SER A 179 -12.33 -32.64 10.96
N GLY A 180 -13.13 -31.61 10.65
CA GLY A 180 -14.40 -31.74 9.93
C GLY A 180 -14.30 -31.57 8.42
N TYR A 181 -13.09 -31.34 7.89
CA TYR A 181 -12.87 -31.24 6.45
C TYR A 181 -13.20 -32.57 5.76
N ALA A 182 -12.81 -33.73 6.31
CA ALA A 182 -13.18 -35.03 5.75
C ALA A 182 -14.71 -35.21 5.64
N SER A 183 -15.45 -34.85 6.68
CA SER A 183 -16.93 -34.90 6.67
C SER A 183 -17.56 -33.85 5.75
N LEU A 184 -16.89 -32.73 5.50
CA LEU A 184 -17.34 -31.71 4.55
C LEU A 184 -17.02 -32.10 3.11
N GLN A 185 -15.88 -32.75 2.86
CA GLN A 185 -15.55 -33.35 1.56
C GLN A 185 -16.55 -34.45 1.22
N GLU A 186 -16.88 -35.33 2.17
CA GLU A 186 -17.93 -36.34 2.01
C GLU A 186 -19.28 -35.67 1.70
N ARG A 187 -19.65 -34.60 2.41
CA ARG A 187 -20.90 -33.87 2.13
C ARG A 187 -20.88 -33.06 0.83
N LEU A 188 -19.72 -32.56 0.40
CA LEU A 188 -19.54 -31.91 -0.90
C LEU A 188 -19.69 -32.94 -2.03
N ALA A 189 -19.23 -34.17 -1.79
CA ALA A 189 -19.44 -35.33 -2.67
C ALA A 189 -20.88 -35.89 -2.61
N GLU A 190 -21.63 -35.70 -1.50
CA GLU A 190 -23.07 -36.00 -1.46
C GLU A 190 -23.90 -34.97 -2.26
N LEU A 191 -23.40 -33.74 -2.39
CA LEU A 191 -24.05 -32.65 -3.15
C LEU A 191 -23.71 -32.66 -4.65
N GLY A 192 -22.74 -33.47 -5.08
CA GLY A 192 -22.38 -33.72 -6.46
C GLY A 192 -21.34 -34.85 -6.55
N ASP A 193 -21.36 -35.67 -7.61
CA ASP A 193 -20.62 -36.95 -7.68
C ASP A 193 -19.09 -36.88 -7.42
N ASP A 194 -18.45 -35.69 -7.45
CA ASP A 194 -17.02 -35.50 -7.16
C ASP A 194 -16.73 -34.18 -6.40
N VAL A 195 -15.62 -34.16 -5.65
CA VAL A 195 -15.05 -32.93 -5.07
C VAL A 195 -14.50 -32.07 -6.22
N PRO A 196 -14.90 -30.80 -6.36
CA PRO A 196 -14.51 -29.99 -7.49
C PRO A 196 -13.01 -29.65 -7.46
N ASP A 197 -12.34 -29.80 -8.61
CA ASP A 197 -10.92 -29.43 -8.78
C ASP A 197 -10.69 -27.91 -8.65
N SER A 198 -11.71 -27.10 -8.96
CA SER A 198 -11.65 -25.65 -8.91
C SER A 198 -12.99 -25.04 -8.48
N TYR A 199 -12.95 -23.85 -7.90
CA TYR A 199 -14.16 -23.11 -7.54
C TYR A 199 -15.08 -22.85 -8.75
N ALA A 200 -14.50 -22.57 -9.92
CA ALA A 200 -15.25 -22.27 -11.14
C ALA A 200 -16.02 -23.47 -11.70
N THR A 201 -15.52 -24.68 -11.48
CA THR A 201 -16.16 -25.94 -11.92
C THR A 201 -17.15 -26.50 -10.89
N ALA A 202 -17.18 -25.95 -9.68
CA ALA A 202 -18.07 -26.39 -8.62
C ALA A 202 -19.53 -26.03 -8.93
N LEU A 203 -20.45 -26.91 -8.50
CA LEU A 203 -21.88 -26.64 -8.58
C LEU A 203 -22.26 -25.42 -7.71
N PRO A 204 -23.33 -24.68 -8.05
CA PRO A 204 -23.75 -23.51 -7.25
C PRO A 204 -23.84 -23.76 -5.72
N PRO A 205 -24.44 -24.85 -5.20
CA PRO A 205 -24.44 -25.12 -3.76
C PRO A 205 -23.04 -25.40 -3.19
N GLN A 206 -22.14 -26.01 -3.98
CA GLN A 206 -20.75 -26.24 -3.56
C GLN A 206 -19.96 -24.92 -3.49
N GLN A 207 -20.16 -24.02 -4.45
CA GLN A 207 -19.59 -22.67 -4.43
C GLN A 207 -20.03 -21.89 -3.18
N MET A 208 -21.31 -21.97 -2.81
CA MET A 208 -21.82 -21.34 -1.59
C MET A 208 -21.13 -21.89 -0.33
N ILE A 209 -20.99 -23.21 -0.22
CA ILE A 209 -20.30 -23.84 0.91
C ILE A 209 -18.83 -23.40 0.98
N LEU A 210 -18.12 -23.43 -0.15
CA LEU A 210 -16.72 -23.02 -0.22
C LEU A 210 -16.55 -21.54 0.18
N SER A 211 -17.43 -20.65 -0.31
CA SER A 211 -17.44 -19.24 0.07
C SER A 211 -17.75 -19.03 1.56
N MET A 212 -18.73 -19.74 2.13
CA MET A 212 -19.03 -19.66 3.57
C MET A 212 -17.90 -20.21 4.44
N LEU A 213 -17.24 -21.28 3.98
CA LEU A 213 -16.10 -21.84 4.69
C LEU A 213 -14.94 -20.83 4.71
N ALA A 214 -14.64 -20.21 3.57
CA ALA A 214 -13.64 -19.16 3.51
C ALA A 214 -14.02 -17.96 4.38
N ALA A 215 -15.27 -17.50 4.34
CA ALA A 215 -15.75 -16.43 5.20
C ALA A 215 -15.58 -16.77 6.70
N ARG A 216 -15.84 -18.01 7.10
CA ARG A 216 -15.63 -18.48 8.47
C ARG A 216 -14.16 -18.45 8.87
N GLU A 217 -13.28 -18.97 8.03
CA GLU A 217 -11.83 -18.97 8.31
C GLU A 217 -11.28 -17.53 8.37
N ILE A 218 -11.77 -16.63 7.51
CA ILE A 218 -11.45 -15.20 7.56
C ILE A 218 -11.92 -14.60 8.88
N LEU A 219 -13.19 -14.75 9.25
CA LEU A 219 -13.71 -14.23 10.53
C LEU A 219 -12.94 -14.78 11.73
N ASN A 220 -12.61 -16.07 11.72
CA ASN A 220 -11.80 -16.69 12.77
C ASN A 220 -10.37 -16.11 12.80
N SER A 221 -9.78 -15.80 11.65
CA SER A 221 -8.47 -15.15 11.61
C SER A 221 -8.53 -13.75 12.21
N LEU A 222 -9.58 -12.97 11.88
CA LEU A 222 -9.81 -11.60 12.39
C LEU A 222 -10.21 -11.56 13.88
N SER A 223 -10.52 -12.69 14.49
CA SER A 223 -10.89 -12.79 15.91
C SER A 223 -9.73 -13.33 16.75
N LEU A 224 -9.27 -12.53 17.71
CA LEU A 224 -8.22 -12.88 18.65
C LEU A 224 -8.85 -13.20 20.01
N SER A 225 -8.93 -14.48 20.35
CA SER A 225 -9.43 -14.93 21.66
C SER A 225 -8.30 -14.94 22.69
N VAL A 226 -8.38 -14.07 23.68
CA VAL A 226 -7.29 -13.83 24.63
C VAL A 226 -7.58 -14.48 25.98
N VAL A 227 -6.60 -15.22 26.50
CA VAL A 227 -6.70 -15.90 27.80
C VAL A 227 -5.92 -15.09 28.84
N PRO A 228 -6.46 -14.87 30.05
CA PRO A 228 -5.75 -14.13 31.08
C PRO A 228 -4.46 -14.84 31.52
N ASN A 229 -3.42 -14.05 31.74
CA ASN A 229 -2.06 -14.47 32.12
C ASN A 229 -1.38 -15.42 31.12
N GLN A 230 -1.77 -15.36 29.85
CA GLN A 230 -1.15 -16.15 28.78
C GLN A 230 -0.74 -15.23 27.63
N LEU A 231 0.57 -15.20 27.34
CA LEU A 231 1.09 -14.54 26.15
C LEU A 231 0.72 -15.37 24.90
N GLN A 232 0.05 -14.74 23.94
CA GLN A 232 -0.33 -15.35 22.67
C GLN A 232 0.33 -14.59 21.53
N ALA A 233 1.07 -15.31 20.68
CA ALA A 233 1.68 -14.74 19.48
C ALA A 233 0.89 -15.18 18.24
N HIS A 234 0.44 -14.22 17.47
CA HIS A 234 -0.25 -14.40 16.20
C HIS A 234 0.63 -13.87 15.07
N GLN A 235 0.84 -14.67 14.03
CA GLN A 235 1.65 -14.28 12.88
C GLN A 235 0.81 -14.29 11.62
N TRP A 236 0.83 -13.19 10.89
CA TRP A 236 0.16 -13.00 9.62
C TRP A 236 1.16 -12.65 8.54
N VAL A 237 1.05 -13.31 7.40
CA VAL A 237 1.92 -13.07 6.26
C VAL A 237 1.28 -12.06 5.33
N THR A 238 1.97 -10.96 5.10
CA THR A 238 1.61 -9.96 4.10
C THR A 238 2.58 -10.04 2.93
N GLU A 239 2.24 -9.39 1.81
CA GLU A 239 3.10 -9.35 0.61
C GLU A 239 4.47 -8.68 0.86
N ILE A 240 4.55 -7.84 1.90
CA ILE A 240 5.76 -7.09 2.28
C ILE A 240 6.54 -7.70 3.45
N GLY A 241 5.98 -8.71 4.14
CA GLY A 241 6.64 -9.38 5.25
C GLY A 241 5.66 -10.02 6.24
N ALA A 242 6.17 -10.56 7.34
CA ALA A 242 5.31 -11.08 8.40
C ALA A 242 4.98 -9.99 9.42
N LEU A 243 3.69 -9.79 9.70
CA LEU A 243 3.19 -9.09 10.87
C LEU A 243 3.10 -10.09 12.02
N THR A 244 3.73 -9.77 13.16
CA THR A 244 3.59 -10.57 14.38
C THR A 244 2.92 -9.74 15.46
N LEU A 245 1.83 -10.22 16.03
CA LEU A 245 1.10 -9.61 17.14
C LEU A 245 1.27 -10.48 18.38
N GLU A 246 1.90 -9.95 19.40
CA GLU A 246 1.99 -10.54 20.74
C GLU A 246 0.97 -9.88 21.65
N VAL A 247 0.04 -10.68 22.14
CA VAL A 247 -1.07 -10.23 22.99
C VAL A 247 -0.84 -10.76 24.40
N ASP A 248 -0.75 -9.84 25.36
CA ASP A 248 -0.61 -10.11 26.80
C ASP A 248 -1.82 -9.50 27.53
N TYR A 249 -2.68 -10.35 28.08
CA TYR A 249 -3.82 -9.92 28.89
C TYR A 249 -3.59 -10.38 30.32
N ARG A 250 -3.39 -9.44 31.24
CA ARG A 250 -2.99 -9.75 32.62
C ARG A 250 -3.69 -8.86 33.63
N SER A 251 -3.87 -9.38 34.84
CA SER A 251 -4.35 -8.57 35.96
C SER A 251 -3.17 -7.82 36.59
N GLN A 252 -3.22 -6.49 36.56
CA GLN A 252 -2.19 -5.62 37.14
C GLN A 252 -2.85 -4.58 38.05
N ASP A 253 -2.34 -4.43 39.28
CA ASP A 253 -2.75 -3.41 40.26
C ASP A 253 -4.27 -3.30 40.55
N GLY A 254 -4.98 -4.43 40.47
CA GLY A 254 -6.43 -4.50 40.72
C GLY A 254 -7.31 -4.24 39.50
N GLY A 255 -6.72 -3.96 38.33
CA GLY A 255 -7.38 -3.87 37.03
C GLY A 255 -6.94 -5.01 36.09
N MET A 256 -7.61 -5.11 34.94
CA MET A 256 -7.23 -5.99 33.84
C MET A 256 -6.62 -5.13 32.72
N THR A 257 -5.42 -5.48 32.29
CA THR A 257 -4.68 -4.74 31.26
C THR A 257 -4.44 -5.62 30.05
N LEU A 258 -4.82 -5.11 28.89
CA LEU A 258 -4.53 -5.70 27.59
C LEU A 258 -3.37 -4.95 26.95
N ARG A 259 -2.26 -5.63 26.73
CA ARG A 259 -1.09 -5.12 26.02
C ARG A 259 -0.91 -5.89 24.72
N ILE A 260 -0.71 -5.15 23.64
CA ILE A 260 -0.47 -5.72 22.31
C ILE A 260 0.81 -5.12 21.77
N GLN A 261 1.77 -5.97 21.48
CA GLN A 261 3.01 -5.61 20.81
C GLN A 261 2.95 -6.15 19.38
N GLY A 262 2.98 -5.27 18.39
CA GLY A 262 3.06 -5.67 16.99
C GLY A 262 4.45 -5.39 16.42
N GLN A 263 5.03 -6.40 15.78
CA GLN A 263 6.20 -6.25 14.92
C GLN A 263 5.72 -6.01 13.49
N LEU A 264 5.76 -4.76 13.05
CA LEU A 264 5.33 -4.35 11.71
C LEU A 264 6.44 -4.59 10.68
N PRO A 265 6.14 -5.14 9.50
CA PRO A 265 7.12 -5.35 8.43
C PRO A 265 7.54 -4.06 7.71
N CYS A 266 6.75 -2.99 7.83
CA CYS A 266 6.99 -1.66 7.28
C CYS A 266 6.45 -0.58 8.24
N GLY A 267 6.57 0.69 7.87
CA GLY A 267 5.88 1.78 8.55
C GLY A 267 4.35 1.59 8.59
N GLY A 268 3.73 1.99 9.69
CA GLY A 268 2.32 1.75 9.95
C GLY A 268 1.90 2.13 11.36
N SER A 269 0.67 1.77 11.72
CA SER A 269 0.11 2.05 13.05
C SER A 269 -0.71 0.89 13.60
N LEU A 270 -0.70 0.77 14.92
CA LEU A 270 -1.65 -0.01 15.70
C LEU A 270 -2.56 0.93 16.46
N MET A 271 -3.85 0.63 16.43
CA MET A 271 -4.84 1.33 17.22
C MET A 271 -5.71 0.33 17.97
N LEU A 272 -5.65 0.38 19.28
CA LEU A 272 -6.47 -0.43 20.17
C LEU A 272 -7.59 0.43 20.75
N GLN A 273 -8.84 -0.01 20.58
CA GLN A 273 -10.04 0.68 21.02
C GLN A 273 -10.90 -0.27 21.86
N GLY A 274 -11.18 0.13 23.10
CA GLY A 274 -12.14 -0.53 23.98
C GLY A 274 -13.30 0.40 24.32
N GLU A 275 -14.21 -0.03 25.21
CA GLU A 275 -15.35 0.80 25.63
C GLU A 275 -14.91 2.08 26.37
N GLN A 276 -13.82 2.00 27.15
CA GLN A 276 -13.41 3.08 28.06
C GLN A 276 -12.16 3.85 27.60
N GLY A 277 -11.52 3.43 26.51
CA GLY A 277 -10.26 4.04 26.09
C GLY A 277 -9.85 3.69 24.66
N ARG A 278 -8.94 4.51 24.12
CA ARG A 278 -8.30 4.31 22.82
C ARG A 278 -6.81 4.58 22.97
N SER A 279 -5.99 3.70 22.42
CA SER A 279 -4.53 3.78 22.42
C SER A 279 -4.04 3.63 20.99
N ILE A 280 -3.10 4.47 20.56
CA ILE A 280 -2.54 4.47 19.21
C ILE A 280 -1.03 4.51 19.32
N ALA A 281 -0.36 3.67 18.54
CA ALA A 281 1.09 3.70 18.36
C ALA A 281 1.40 3.60 16.87
N GLU A 282 2.28 4.47 16.39
CA GLU A 282 2.66 4.53 14.98
C GLU A 282 4.17 4.60 14.83
N ARG A 283 4.64 4.24 13.64
CA ARG A 283 6.04 4.27 13.27
C ARG A 283 6.18 4.42 11.76
N ASP A 284 7.17 5.21 11.32
CA ASP A 284 7.45 5.45 9.91
C ASP A 284 8.25 4.30 9.25
N ASP A 285 8.99 3.53 10.05
CA ASP A 285 9.81 2.39 9.64
C ASP A 285 9.34 1.04 10.23
N ALA A 286 9.95 -0.05 9.77
CA ALA A 286 9.64 -1.39 10.27
C ALA A 286 10.03 -1.56 11.75
N GLY A 287 9.29 -2.39 12.49
CA GLY A 287 9.66 -2.83 13.83
C GLY A 287 8.52 -2.82 14.84
N ASN A 288 8.87 -2.79 16.13
CA ASN A 288 7.94 -3.03 17.23
C ASN A 288 7.19 -1.77 17.67
N VAL A 289 5.87 -1.84 17.67
CA VAL A 289 4.97 -0.84 18.27
C VAL A 289 4.12 -1.51 19.35
N ILE A 290 3.76 -0.76 20.39
CA ILE A 290 3.06 -1.31 21.55
C ILE A 290 1.87 -0.42 21.87
N VAL A 291 0.70 -1.03 22.02
CA VAL A 291 -0.51 -0.37 22.49
C VAL A 291 -1.02 -1.10 23.74
N GLU A 292 -1.50 -0.33 24.70
CA GLU A 292 -2.00 -0.83 25.98
C GLU A 292 -3.36 -0.23 26.27
N LEU A 293 -4.28 -1.06 26.76
CA LEU A 293 -5.61 -0.67 27.22
C LEU A 293 -5.83 -1.21 28.62
N HIS A 294 -6.37 -0.36 29.49
CA HIS A 294 -6.59 -0.65 30.90
C HIS A 294 -8.08 -0.85 31.14
N ASP A 295 -8.42 -1.58 32.20
CA ASP A 295 -9.78 -1.82 32.66
C ASP A 295 -10.68 -2.56 31.65
N LEU A 296 -10.10 -3.44 30.82
CA LEU A 296 -10.87 -4.31 29.93
C LEU A 296 -11.42 -5.51 30.71
N LEU A 297 -12.74 -5.59 30.89
CA LEU A 297 -13.35 -6.68 31.64
C LEU A 297 -13.49 -7.97 30.78
N PRO A 298 -13.43 -9.17 31.38
CA PRO A 298 -13.78 -10.41 30.69
C PRO A 298 -15.19 -10.33 30.09
N GLY A 299 -15.31 -10.67 28.80
CA GLY A 299 -16.55 -10.55 28.04
C GLY A 299 -16.81 -9.19 27.37
N GLN A 300 -15.93 -8.19 27.56
CA GLN A 300 -15.94 -6.96 26.74
C GLN A 300 -14.99 -7.11 25.55
N SER A 301 -15.52 -7.02 24.34
CA SER A 301 -14.71 -7.06 23.13
C SER A 301 -13.98 -5.73 22.92
N ALA A 302 -12.70 -5.81 22.54
CA ALA A 302 -11.92 -4.68 22.07
C ALA A 302 -11.69 -4.77 20.55
N GLN A 303 -11.35 -3.66 19.92
CA GLN A 303 -11.04 -3.58 18.50
C GLN A 303 -9.58 -3.19 18.33
N LEU A 304 -8.87 -3.94 17.49
CA LEU A 304 -7.50 -3.62 17.09
C LEU A 304 -7.49 -3.32 15.60
N GLU A 305 -7.16 -2.10 15.22
CA GLU A 305 -6.91 -1.71 13.84
C GLU A 305 -5.40 -1.70 13.59
N VAL A 306 -4.98 -2.39 12.53
CA VAL A 306 -3.59 -2.47 12.09
C VAL A 306 -3.51 -1.85 10.70
N ARG A 307 -2.78 -0.75 10.55
CA ARG A 307 -2.54 -0.10 9.27
C ARG A 307 -1.09 -0.28 8.86
N LEU A 308 -0.88 -0.73 7.63
CA LEU A 308 0.44 -0.86 7.02
C LEU A 308 0.49 0.05 5.78
N GLY A 309 1.44 0.98 5.74
CA GLY A 309 1.51 1.99 4.67
C GLY A 309 0.34 2.99 4.71
N GLU A 310 -0.03 3.55 3.54
CA GLU A 310 -0.98 4.66 3.46
C GLU A 310 -2.46 4.23 3.43
N ASP A 311 -2.81 3.03 2.95
CA ASP A 311 -4.22 2.67 2.66
C ASP A 311 -4.70 1.27 3.12
N ASP A 312 -3.81 0.36 3.54
CA ASP A 312 -4.20 -1.03 3.86
C ASP A 312 -4.35 -1.24 5.39
N GLY A 313 -5.58 -1.07 5.86
CA GLY A 313 -5.99 -1.31 7.25
C GLY A 313 -6.70 -2.64 7.45
N LEU A 314 -6.30 -3.42 8.46
CA LEU A 314 -7.05 -4.57 8.92
C LEU A 314 -7.57 -4.42 10.34
N LEU A 315 -8.85 -4.72 10.51
CA LEU A 315 -9.52 -4.68 11.80
C LEU A 315 -9.69 -6.08 12.39
N PHE A 316 -9.32 -6.20 13.65
CA PHE A 316 -9.45 -7.40 14.44
C PHE A 316 -10.41 -7.15 15.60
N THR A 317 -11.14 -8.19 15.98
CA THR A 317 -11.92 -8.21 17.21
C THR A 317 -11.15 -9.01 18.25
N ILE A 318 -10.98 -8.45 19.43
CA ILE A 318 -10.30 -9.07 20.56
C ILE A 318 -11.35 -9.44 21.58
N ASP A 319 -11.49 -10.74 21.83
CA ASP A 319 -12.46 -11.28 22.78
C ASP A 319 -11.70 -11.89 23.97
N PRO A 320 -11.66 -11.20 25.13
CA PRO A 320 -11.08 -11.77 26.35
C PRO A 320 -12.01 -12.86 26.90
N ALA A 321 -11.44 -14.06 27.09
CA ALA A 321 -12.12 -15.25 27.61
C ALA A 321 -12.34 -15.21 29.13
#